data_AF-A0A5J4U7S1-F1
#
_entry.id   AF-A0A5J4U7S1-F1
#
_cell.length_a   1.000
_cell.length_b   1.000
_cell.length_c   1.000
_cell.angle_alpha   90.00
_cell.angle_beta   90.00
_cell.angle_gamma   90.00
#
_symmetry.space_group_name_H-M   'P 1'
#
loop_
_entity.id
_entity.type
_entity.pdbx_description
1 polymer ?
#
loop_
_entity_poly.entity_id
_entity_poly.type
_entity_poly.pdbx_seq_one_letter_code
_entity_poly.pdbx_strand_id
1 'polypeptide(L)'
;MADNTAKLAQLNASSQIQKIVNTGDFRKLHNSNGLVAYELMYNLHFTAEQVKASGVAGSNGVRKAKYWIKHHRFPGRPGPDTILFLEEEEELVERIHREIFERTPPTLNQVRNMAIILMEEYGRLDQVKQHLSKSWTNKFIRRQKEFRMCKGHVLDEKRFLASTFLNLLPYFTWLWQILKSGKYTDFNIWSFDETNVQLFFSNSNLMVTDAKSRYQFRCGSSPRPNYALSLCISAAG
;
A
#
# COMPACT_ATOMS: atom_id res chain seq x y z
N MET A 1 -18.52 22.41 -50.59
CA MET A 1 -17.80 23.48 -49.85
C MET A 1 -17.36 23.09 -48.43
N ALA A 2 -17.99 22.11 -47.75
CA ALA A 2 -17.57 21.69 -46.41
C ALA A 2 -16.19 21.00 -46.31
N ASP A 3 -15.66 20.46 -47.41
CA ASP A 3 -14.41 19.68 -47.44
C ASP A 3 -13.15 20.55 -47.28
N ASN A 4 -13.17 21.80 -47.74
CA ASN A 4 -12.00 22.69 -47.65
C ASN A 4 -11.80 23.28 -46.25
N THR A 5 -12.89 23.58 -45.54
CA THR A 5 -12.87 24.09 -44.16
C THR A 5 -12.37 23.03 -43.18
N ALA A 6 -12.78 21.78 -43.35
CA ALA A 6 -12.30 20.66 -42.54
C ALA A 6 -10.79 20.41 -42.74
N LYS A 7 -10.31 20.43 -43.99
CA LYS A 7 -8.87 20.30 -44.32
C LYS A 7 -8.03 21.43 -43.73
N LEU A 8 -8.52 22.67 -43.79
CA LEU A 8 -7.86 23.85 -43.18
C LEU A 8 -7.77 23.73 -41.65
N ALA A 9 -8.84 23.31 -40.99
CA ALA A 9 -8.84 23.08 -39.55
C ALA A 9 -7.84 21.97 -39.14
N GLN A 10 -7.72 20.92 -39.95
CA GLN A 10 -6.81 19.80 -39.71
C GLN A 10 -5.33 20.18 -39.91
N LEU A 11 -5.03 21.03 -40.90
CA LEU A 11 -3.70 21.61 -41.12
C LEU A 11 -3.29 22.55 -39.97
N ASN A 12 -4.22 23.38 -39.49
CA ASN A 12 -3.98 24.26 -38.34
C ASN A 12 -3.69 23.47 -37.06
N ALA A 13 -4.47 22.43 -36.78
CA ALA A 13 -4.23 21.54 -35.63
C ALA A 13 -2.87 20.83 -35.73
N SER A 14 -2.50 20.35 -36.93
CA SER A 14 -1.21 19.68 -37.15
C SER A 14 -0.02 20.63 -36.91
N SER A 15 -0.11 21.88 -37.38
CA SER A 15 0.90 22.92 -37.14
C SER A 15 1.02 23.27 -35.66
N GLN A 16 -0.10 23.39 -34.94
CA GLN A 16 -0.11 23.63 -33.50
C GLN A 16 0.56 22.47 -32.72
N ILE A 17 0.20 21.23 -33.04
CA ILE A 17 0.79 20.03 -32.40
C ILE A 17 2.30 20.01 -32.62
N GLN A 18 2.78 20.28 -33.84
CA GLN A 18 4.21 20.33 -34.12
C GLN A 18 4.92 21.44 -33.34
N LYS A 19 4.33 22.63 -33.22
CA LYS A 19 4.90 23.73 -32.41
C LYS A 19 5.05 23.33 -30.94
N ILE A 20 4.01 22.71 -30.35
CA ILE A 20 4.03 22.24 -28.96
C ILE A 20 5.14 21.21 -28.77
N VAL A 21 5.19 20.19 -29.62
CA VAL A 21 6.10 19.05 -29.43
C VAL A 21 7.56 19.42 -29.75
N ASN A 22 7.79 20.41 -30.59
CA ASN A 22 9.14 20.90 -30.89
C ASN A 22 9.72 21.82 -29.81
N THR A 23 8.96 22.14 -28.75
CA THR A 23 9.55 22.76 -27.56
C THR A 23 10.50 21.77 -26.89
N GLY A 24 11.71 22.24 -26.54
CA GLY A 24 12.78 21.39 -26.03
C GLY A 24 12.39 20.61 -24.76
N ASP A 25 11.51 21.16 -23.94
CA ASP A 25 11.08 20.55 -22.68
C ASP A 25 10.04 19.45 -22.91
N PHE A 26 9.17 19.60 -23.91
CA PHE A 26 8.11 18.63 -24.18
C PHE A 26 8.67 17.26 -24.57
N ARG A 27 9.63 17.19 -25.50
CA ARG A 27 10.25 15.90 -25.89
C ARG A 27 11.13 15.30 -24.80
N LYS A 28 11.73 16.12 -23.94
CA LYS A 28 12.50 15.63 -22.79
C LYS A 28 11.58 14.93 -21.78
N LEU A 29 10.40 15.50 -21.52
CA LEU A 29 9.39 14.93 -20.62
C LEU A 29 8.69 13.71 -21.22
N HIS A 30 8.43 13.71 -22.53
CA HIS A 30 7.66 12.68 -23.24
C HIS A 30 8.55 11.90 -24.21
N ASN A 31 9.38 11.02 -23.67
CA ASN A 31 10.42 10.30 -24.42
C ASN A 31 9.91 9.15 -25.33
N SER A 32 8.60 8.95 -25.47
CA SER A 32 8.03 7.91 -26.33
C SER A 32 6.82 8.41 -27.11
N ASN A 33 6.61 7.86 -28.31
CA ASN A 33 5.46 8.20 -29.15
C ASN A 33 4.11 7.93 -28.45
N GLY A 34 4.07 6.98 -27.51
CA GLY A 34 2.88 6.76 -26.70
C GLY A 34 2.63 7.90 -25.72
N LEU A 35 3.67 8.32 -24.99
CA LEU A 35 3.60 9.42 -24.01
C LEU A 35 3.18 10.73 -24.69
N VAL A 36 3.79 11.02 -25.85
CA VAL A 36 3.43 12.20 -26.65
C VAL A 36 1.96 12.17 -27.06
N ALA A 37 1.47 11.03 -27.57
CA ALA A 37 0.06 10.90 -27.94
C ALA A 37 -0.88 11.03 -26.74
N TYR A 38 -0.50 10.48 -25.57
CA TYR A 38 -1.29 10.56 -24.35
C TYR A 38 -1.43 12.02 -23.89
N GLU A 39 -0.32 12.75 -23.81
CA GLU A 39 -0.31 14.16 -23.39
C GLU A 39 -1.18 15.03 -24.30
N LEU A 40 -1.01 14.87 -25.62
CA LEU A 40 -1.77 15.62 -26.63
C LEU A 40 -3.27 15.32 -26.56
N MET A 41 -3.66 14.07 -26.34
CA MET A 41 -5.07 13.66 -26.34
C MET A 41 -5.77 13.89 -25.00
N TYR A 42 -5.08 13.65 -23.88
CA TYR A 42 -5.67 13.67 -22.55
C TYR A 42 -5.64 15.07 -21.94
N ASN A 43 -4.46 15.72 -21.92
CA ASN A 43 -4.27 17.02 -21.27
C ASN A 43 -4.56 18.19 -22.22
N LEU A 44 -4.21 18.05 -23.50
CA LEU A 44 -4.36 19.12 -24.50
C LEU A 44 -5.59 18.93 -25.41
N HIS A 45 -6.38 17.87 -25.18
CA HIS A 45 -7.66 17.60 -25.82
C HIS A 45 -7.67 17.55 -27.37
N PHE A 46 -6.54 17.19 -27.99
CA PHE A 46 -6.50 16.93 -29.43
C PHE A 46 -7.17 15.60 -29.77
N THR A 47 -7.83 15.52 -30.93
CA THR A 47 -8.43 14.26 -31.38
C THR A 47 -7.36 13.28 -31.88
N ALA A 48 -7.70 11.99 -31.87
CA ALA A 48 -6.78 10.98 -32.33
C ALA A 48 -6.44 11.11 -33.82
N GLU A 49 -7.36 11.59 -34.65
CA GLU A 49 -7.09 11.89 -36.06
C GLU A 49 -6.12 13.05 -36.21
N GLN A 50 -6.26 14.12 -35.42
CA GLN A 50 -5.36 15.27 -35.44
C GLN A 50 -3.93 14.87 -35.02
N VAL A 51 -3.80 14.11 -33.93
CA VAL A 51 -2.50 13.61 -33.47
C VAL A 51 -1.87 12.68 -34.51
N LYS A 52 -2.65 11.79 -35.14
CA LYS A 52 -2.16 10.90 -36.18
C LYS A 52 -1.73 11.67 -37.45
N ALA A 53 -2.51 12.67 -37.86
CA ALA A 53 -2.24 13.50 -39.03
C ALA A 53 -0.99 14.40 -38.85
N SER A 54 -0.70 14.82 -37.62
CA SER A 54 0.48 15.63 -37.31
C SER A 54 1.82 14.91 -37.56
N GLY A 55 1.80 13.57 -37.64
CA GLY A 55 2.98 12.72 -37.81
C GLY A 55 3.84 12.56 -36.56
N VAL A 56 3.51 13.23 -35.46
CA VAL A 56 4.37 13.28 -34.27
C VAL A 56 4.35 11.98 -33.47
N ALA A 57 3.16 11.40 -33.26
CA ALA A 57 2.99 10.12 -32.60
C ALA A 57 2.38 9.15 -33.61
N GLY A 58 3.20 8.30 -34.22
CA GLY A 58 2.73 7.33 -35.23
C GLY A 58 1.57 6.45 -34.73
N SER A 59 0.92 5.73 -35.64
CA SER A 59 -0.31 4.95 -35.38
C SER A 59 -0.28 4.08 -34.12
N ASN A 60 0.87 3.47 -33.81
CA ASN A 60 1.03 2.65 -32.60
C ASN A 60 1.00 3.48 -31.30
N GLY A 61 1.56 4.69 -31.32
CA GLY A 61 1.53 5.63 -30.19
C GLY A 61 0.10 6.07 -29.88
N VAL A 62 -0.65 6.48 -30.90
CA VAL A 62 -2.08 6.86 -30.76
C VAL A 62 -2.92 5.68 -30.27
N ARG A 63 -2.69 4.47 -30.78
CA ARG A 63 -3.39 3.27 -30.29
C ARG A 63 -3.11 3.01 -28.80
N LYS A 64 -1.85 3.11 -28.37
CA LYS A 64 -1.46 2.97 -26.96
C LYS A 64 -2.10 4.06 -26.10
N ALA A 65 -2.07 5.32 -26.55
CA ALA A 65 -2.70 6.42 -25.84
C ALA A 65 -4.22 6.25 -25.71
N LYS A 66 -4.93 5.85 -26.77
CA LYS A 66 -6.37 5.52 -26.69
C LYS A 66 -6.64 4.44 -25.64
N TYR A 67 -5.84 3.39 -25.64
CA TYR A 67 -5.95 2.32 -24.65
C TYR A 67 -5.71 2.85 -23.23
N TRP A 68 -4.66 3.65 -23.02
CA TRP A 68 -4.38 4.25 -21.73
C TRP A 68 -5.48 5.19 -21.26
N ILE A 69 -5.98 6.09 -22.11
CA ILE A 69 -7.06 7.01 -21.78
C ILE A 69 -8.35 6.23 -21.45
N LYS A 70 -8.74 5.27 -22.29
CA LYS A 70 -9.93 4.44 -22.07
C LYS A 70 -9.87 3.67 -20.75
N HIS A 71 -8.67 3.23 -20.36
CA HIS A 71 -8.45 2.48 -19.14
C HIS A 71 -7.87 3.34 -18.00
N HIS A 72 -7.91 4.67 -18.12
CA HIS A 72 -7.35 5.63 -17.14
C HIS A 72 -5.95 5.27 -16.63
N ARG A 73 -5.05 4.84 -17.53
CA ARG A 73 -3.68 4.42 -17.20
C ARG A 73 -2.70 5.54 -17.39
N PHE A 74 -1.83 5.75 -16.41
CA PHE A 74 -0.65 6.56 -16.61
C PHE A 74 0.48 5.76 -17.29
N PRO A 75 1.03 6.22 -18.42
CA PRO A 75 2.13 5.56 -19.11
C PRO A 75 3.40 5.44 -18.24
N GLY A 76 4.01 4.25 -18.25
CA GLY A 76 5.27 3.98 -17.53
C GLY A 76 5.11 3.38 -16.13
N ARG A 77 3.89 3.20 -15.60
CA ARG A 77 3.69 2.44 -14.35
C ARG A 77 3.95 0.95 -14.59
N PRO A 78 4.95 0.33 -13.94
CA PRO A 78 5.21 -1.10 -14.07
C PRO A 78 4.11 -1.92 -13.36
N GLY A 79 3.63 -2.95 -14.03
CA GLY A 79 2.71 -3.94 -13.46
C GLY A 79 1.42 -4.12 -14.26
N PRO A 80 0.67 -5.20 -13.99
CA PRO A 80 -0.64 -5.42 -14.60
C PRO A 80 -1.64 -4.34 -14.13
N ASP A 81 -2.63 -4.13 -14.99
CA ASP A 81 -3.79 -3.24 -14.88
C ASP A 81 -4.12 -2.83 -13.43
N THR A 82 -3.98 -1.54 -13.14
CA THR A 82 -4.55 -0.94 -11.94
C THR A 82 -6.07 -1.05 -12.07
N ILE A 83 -6.69 -1.84 -11.19
CA ILE A 83 -8.15 -1.96 -11.09
C ILE A 83 -8.76 -0.61 -10.69
N LEU A 84 -8.05 0.10 -9.82
CA LEU A 84 -8.38 1.42 -9.30
C LEU A 84 -7.92 2.51 -10.28
N PHE A 85 -8.72 3.56 -10.37
CA PHE A 85 -8.34 4.84 -10.95
C PHE A 85 -7.33 5.56 -10.07
N LEU A 86 -6.73 6.65 -10.58
CA LEU A 86 -5.67 7.35 -9.86
C LEU A 86 -6.20 7.94 -8.54
N GLU A 87 -7.35 8.58 -8.61
CA GLU A 87 -8.03 9.22 -7.48
C GLU A 87 -8.44 8.17 -6.44
N GLU A 88 -8.96 7.02 -6.91
CA GLU A 88 -9.31 5.88 -6.05
C GLU A 88 -8.07 5.25 -5.41
N GLU A 89 -6.95 5.21 -6.14
CA GLU A 89 -5.68 4.68 -5.64
C GLU A 89 -5.11 5.60 -4.56
N GLU A 90 -5.13 6.93 -4.78
CA GLU A 90 -4.73 7.95 -3.81
C GLU A 90 -5.61 7.91 -2.55
N GLU A 91 -6.93 7.79 -2.71
CA GLU A 91 -7.84 7.69 -1.57
C GLU A 91 -7.61 6.40 -0.76
N LEU A 92 -7.39 5.26 -1.42
CA LEU A 92 -7.06 4.02 -0.72
C LEU A 92 -5.72 4.13 0.03
N VAL A 93 -4.71 4.77 -0.57
CA VAL A 93 -3.43 5.06 0.08
C VAL A 93 -3.64 5.92 1.33
N GLU A 94 -4.47 6.96 1.25
CA GLU A 94 -4.79 7.82 2.39
C GLU A 94 -5.49 7.05 3.53
N ARG A 95 -6.46 6.18 3.21
CA ARG A 95 -7.13 5.33 4.21
C ARG A 95 -6.14 4.40 4.91
N ILE A 96 -5.16 3.84 4.20
CA ILE A 96 -4.10 3.01 4.79
C ILE A 96 -3.22 3.84 5.72
N HIS A 97 -2.79 5.03 5.29
CA HIS A 97 -2.00 5.94 6.11
C HIS A 97 -2.70 6.33 7.40
N ARG A 98 -4.02 6.60 7.33
CA ARG A 98 -4.83 6.93 8.51
C ARG A 98 -4.81 5.81 9.56
N GLU A 99 -4.99 4.57 9.13
CA GLU A 99 -4.94 3.40 10.02
C GLU A 99 -3.55 3.16 10.60
N ILE A 100 -2.48 3.39 9.82
CA ILE A 100 -1.11 3.34 10.33
C ILE A 100 -0.89 4.44 11.37
N PHE A 101 -1.36 5.66 11.11
CA PHE A 101 -1.26 6.81 12.01
C PHE A 101 -2.00 6.57 13.34
N GLU A 102 -3.18 5.96 13.28
CA GLU A 102 -3.97 5.53 14.44
C GLU A 102 -3.38 4.31 15.17
N ARG A 103 -2.19 3.84 14.74
CA ARG A 103 -1.47 2.69 15.30
C ARG A 103 -2.27 1.39 15.20
N THR A 104 -3.09 1.27 14.16
CA THR A 104 -3.82 0.06 13.77
C THR A 104 -3.44 -0.37 12.35
N PRO A 105 -2.15 -0.69 12.05
CA PRO A 105 -1.74 -0.98 10.68
C PRO A 105 -2.59 -2.09 10.05
N PRO A 106 -3.16 -1.89 8.85
CA PRO A 106 -4.11 -2.84 8.30
C PRO A 106 -3.41 -4.10 7.80
N THR A 107 -4.06 -5.24 7.95
CA THR A 107 -3.66 -6.49 7.27
C THR A 107 -3.92 -6.39 5.77
N LEU A 108 -3.26 -7.24 4.97
CA LEU A 108 -3.56 -7.34 3.53
C LEU A 108 -5.05 -7.60 3.23
N ASN A 109 -5.73 -8.37 4.07
CA ASN A 109 -7.16 -8.62 3.90
C ASN A 109 -7.98 -7.36 4.23
N GLN A 110 -7.60 -6.58 5.24
CA GLN A 110 -8.25 -5.30 5.55
C GLN A 110 -8.05 -4.29 4.42
N VAL A 111 -6.84 -4.18 3.84
CA VAL A 111 -6.60 -3.32 2.66
C VAL A 111 -7.48 -3.75 1.48
N ARG A 112 -7.63 -5.05 1.24
CA ARG A 112 -8.55 -5.57 0.23
C ARG A 112 -10.00 -5.16 0.52
N ASN A 113 -10.44 -5.26 1.78
CA ASN A 113 -11.80 -4.87 2.17
C ASN A 113 -12.01 -3.35 2.04
N MET A 114 -11.03 -2.52 2.39
CA MET A 114 -11.06 -1.08 2.16
C MET A 114 -11.24 -0.77 0.67
N ALA A 115 -10.51 -1.47 -0.22
CA ALA A 115 -10.68 -1.33 -1.65
C ALA A 115 -12.09 -1.77 -2.13
N ILE A 116 -12.65 -2.84 -1.57
CA ILE A 116 -14.01 -3.29 -1.88
C ILE A 116 -15.05 -2.23 -1.49
N ILE A 117 -14.95 -1.70 -0.27
CA ILE A 117 -15.82 -0.64 0.25
C ILE A 117 -15.72 0.61 -0.64
N LEU A 118 -14.49 1.01 -0.99
CA LEU A 118 -14.26 2.12 -1.91
C LEU A 118 -14.96 1.88 -3.25
N MET A 119 -14.81 0.70 -3.86
CA MET A 119 -15.48 0.39 -5.13
C MET A 119 -17.00 0.35 -5.02
N GLU A 120 -17.55 0.04 -3.85
CA GLU A 120 -18.98 0.10 -3.58
C GLU A 120 -19.46 1.56 -3.50
N GLU A 121 -18.73 2.43 -2.81
CA GLU A 121 -19.00 3.87 -2.72
C GLU A 121 -19.00 4.56 -4.09
N TYR A 122 -18.09 4.17 -4.99
CA TYR A 122 -18.04 4.67 -6.37
C TYR A 122 -19.00 3.94 -7.34
N GLY A 123 -19.79 2.97 -6.86
CA GLY A 123 -20.76 2.23 -7.69
C GLY A 123 -20.14 1.32 -8.75
N ARG A 124 -18.88 0.91 -8.57
CA ARG A 124 -18.10 0.12 -9.55
C ARG A 124 -17.82 -1.31 -9.10
N LEU A 125 -18.21 -1.69 -7.88
CA LEU A 125 -17.86 -2.98 -7.28
C LEU A 125 -18.12 -4.16 -8.22
N ASP A 126 -19.30 -4.25 -8.83
CA ASP A 126 -19.65 -5.38 -9.70
C ASP A 126 -18.75 -5.54 -10.93
N GLN A 127 -18.19 -4.44 -11.44
CA GLN A 127 -17.28 -4.45 -12.59
C GLN A 127 -15.90 -5.01 -12.23
N VAL A 128 -15.49 -4.88 -10.97
CA VAL A 128 -14.10 -5.10 -10.55
C VAL A 128 -13.91 -6.17 -9.48
N LYS A 129 -15.00 -6.62 -8.84
CA LYS A 129 -14.98 -7.57 -7.71
C LYS A 129 -14.18 -8.84 -7.99
N GLN A 130 -14.32 -9.39 -9.20
CA GLN A 130 -13.60 -10.61 -9.61
C GLN A 130 -12.08 -10.40 -9.71
N HIS A 131 -11.62 -9.16 -9.87
CA HIS A 131 -10.22 -8.81 -10.03
C HIS A 131 -9.55 -8.43 -8.69
N LEU A 132 -10.33 -7.99 -7.69
CA LEU A 132 -9.87 -7.67 -6.33
C LEU A 132 -9.53 -8.94 -5.53
N SER A 133 -8.49 -9.66 -5.94
CA SER A 133 -7.97 -10.85 -5.29
C SER A 133 -6.86 -10.52 -4.28
N LYS A 134 -6.50 -11.49 -3.42
CA LYS A 134 -5.33 -11.37 -2.53
C LYS A 134 -4.03 -11.12 -3.31
N SER A 135 -3.92 -11.67 -4.51
CA SER A 135 -2.76 -11.44 -5.41
C SER A 135 -2.71 -9.99 -5.89
N TRP A 136 -3.87 -9.40 -6.21
CA TRP A 136 -3.96 -7.99 -6.56
C TRP A 136 -3.50 -7.10 -5.40
N THR A 137 -3.98 -7.34 -4.18
CA THR A 137 -3.60 -6.50 -3.02
C THR A 137 -2.09 -6.54 -2.77
N ASN A 138 -1.46 -7.71 -2.89
CA ASN A 138 0.00 -7.84 -2.79
C ASN A 138 0.72 -7.01 -3.87
N LYS A 139 0.23 -7.05 -5.12
CA LYS A 139 0.81 -6.26 -6.22
C LYS A 139 0.61 -4.76 -6.00
N PHE A 140 -0.58 -4.36 -5.53
CA PHE A 140 -0.89 -2.97 -5.20
C PHE A 140 0.09 -2.43 -4.15
N ILE A 141 0.22 -3.09 -2.99
CA ILE A 141 1.16 -2.67 -1.95
C ILE A 141 2.60 -2.62 -2.46
N ARG A 142 3.04 -3.58 -3.30
CA ARG A 142 4.39 -3.56 -3.88
C ARG A 142 4.65 -2.39 -4.82
N ARG A 143 3.62 -1.83 -5.47
CA ARG A 143 3.76 -0.62 -6.31
C ARG A 143 3.89 0.63 -5.47
N GLN A 144 3.24 0.67 -4.31
CA GLN A 144 3.28 1.78 -3.37
C GLN A 144 4.56 1.72 -2.52
N LYS A 145 5.62 2.39 -2.99
CA LYS A 145 6.96 2.37 -2.36
C LYS A 145 6.98 2.94 -0.93
N GLU A 146 5.95 3.70 -0.57
CA GLU A 146 5.76 4.22 0.78
C GLU A 146 5.38 3.14 1.80
N PHE A 147 4.87 1.99 1.34
CA PHE A 147 4.45 0.90 2.19
C PHE A 147 5.42 -0.28 2.16
N ARG A 148 5.38 -1.06 3.25
CA ARG A 148 6.10 -2.31 3.44
C ARG A 148 5.15 -3.33 4.05
N MET A 149 5.29 -4.59 3.62
CA MET A 149 4.63 -5.71 4.29
C MET A 149 5.53 -6.27 5.38
N CYS A 150 5.01 -6.40 6.59
CA CYS A 150 5.68 -6.99 7.74
C CYS A 150 4.86 -8.17 8.27
N LYS A 151 5.55 -9.24 8.70
CA LYS A 151 4.91 -10.24 9.56
C LYS A 151 4.70 -9.59 10.93
N GLY A 152 3.46 -9.61 11.42
CA GLY A 152 3.05 -8.94 12.65
C GLY A 152 3.62 -9.57 13.92
N HIS A 153 4.93 -9.48 14.15
CA HIS A 153 5.44 -9.47 15.52
C HIS A 153 5.18 -8.08 16.08
N VAL A 154 4.01 -7.95 16.67
CA VAL A 154 3.58 -6.72 17.31
C VAL A 154 4.18 -6.67 18.70
N LEU A 155 4.99 -5.64 18.97
CA LEU A 155 5.54 -5.39 20.29
C LEU A 155 4.48 -4.76 21.18
N ASP A 156 4.47 -5.13 22.45
CA ASP A 156 3.75 -4.35 23.46
C ASP A 156 4.54 -3.06 23.70
N GLU A 157 3.93 -1.91 23.38
CA GLU A 157 4.58 -0.61 23.48
C GLU A 157 5.04 -0.30 24.90
N LYS A 158 4.20 -0.61 25.90
CA LYS A 158 4.53 -0.35 27.30
C LYS A 158 5.71 -1.20 27.72
N ARG A 159 5.72 -2.49 27.37
CA ARG A 159 6.87 -3.37 27.65
C ARG A 159 8.13 -2.91 26.93
N PHE A 160 8.00 -2.49 25.67
CA PHE A 160 9.14 -2.01 24.89
C PHE A 160 9.73 -0.73 25.49
N LEU A 161 8.89 0.25 25.80
CA LEU A 161 9.33 1.50 26.43
C LEU A 161 9.89 1.28 27.85
N ALA A 162 9.36 0.31 28.58
CA ALA A 162 9.87 -0.08 29.89
C ALA A 162 11.19 -0.89 29.83
N SER A 163 11.60 -1.39 28.67
CA SER A 163 12.83 -2.16 28.47
C SER A 163 14.09 -1.28 28.43
N THR A 164 14.24 -0.40 29.42
CA THR A 164 15.45 0.41 29.60
C THR A 164 16.50 -0.34 30.42
N PHE A 165 17.77 0.02 30.24
CA PHE A 165 18.87 -0.58 31.03
C PHE A 165 18.60 -0.46 32.54
N LEU A 166 18.14 0.71 33.00
CA LEU A 166 17.86 0.95 34.42
C LEU A 166 16.73 0.06 34.96
N ASN A 167 15.69 -0.21 34.17
CA ASN A 167 14.59 -1.08 34.59
C ASN A 167 14.97 -2.55 34.57
N LEU A 168 15.86 -2.97 33.66
CA LEU A 168 16.27 -4.37 33.51
C LEU A 168 17.44 -4.76 34.42
N LEU A 169 18.31 -3.82 34.79
CA LEU A 169 19.50 -4.08 35.59
C LEU A 169 19.22 -4.75 36.95
N PRO A 170 18.20 -4.34 37.73
CA PRO A 170 17.87 -5.00 39.00
C PRO A 170 17.53 -6.48 38.84
N TYR A 171 16.78 -6.82 37.78
CA TYR A 171 16.42 -8.21 37.47
C TYR A 171 17.66 -9.06 37.19
N PHE A 172 18.57 -8.59 36.33
CA PHE A 172 19.79 -9.34 36.02
C PHE A 172 20.74 -9.44 37.21
N THR A 173 20.81 -8.40 38.05
CA THR A 173 21.60 -8.41 39.28
C THR A 173 21.07 -9.46 40.27
N TRP A 174 19.75 -9.49 40.48
CA TRP A 174 19.08 -10.47 41.31
C TRP A 174 19.26 -11.90 40.77
N LEU A 175 19.05 -12.10 39.47
CA LEU A 175 19.22 -13.39 38.80
C LEU A 175 20.66 -13.92 38.99
N TRP A 176 21.65 -13.05 38.81
CA TRP A 176 23.05 -13.44 38.98
C TRP A 176 23.40 -13.79 40.43
N GLN A 177 22.84 -13.07 41.41
CA GLN A 177 22.99 -13.39 42.83
C GLN A 177 22.40 -14.77 43.15
N ILE A 178 21.22 -15.08 42.62
CA ILE A 178 20.59 -16.39 42.79
C ILE A 178 21.45 -17.50 42.19
N LEU A 179 21.88 -17.35 40.93
CA LEU A 179 22.71 -18.33 40.25
C LEU A 179 24.03 -18.57 40.99
N LYS A 180 24.64 -17.53 41.56
CA LYS A 180 25.87 -17.66 42.36
C LYS A 180 25.66 -18.27 43.73
N SER A 181 24.50 -18.10 44.34
CA SER A 181 24.25 -18.56 45.71
C SER A 181 24.28 -20.09 45.83
N GLY A 182 24.04 -20.82 44.74
CA GLY A 182 23.98 -22.30 44.74
C GLY A 182 22.86 -22.88 45.61
N LYS A 183 21.97 -22.04 46.16
CA LYS A 183 20.93 -22.42 47.13
C LYS A 183 19.67 -22.99 46.48
N TYR A 184 19.48 -22.75 45.20
CA TYR A 184 18.29 -23.15 44.45
C TYR A 184 18.67 -24.29 43.51
N THR A 185 18.11 -25.47 43.76
CA THR A 185 18.17 -26.61 42.83
C THR A 185 17.01 -26.49 41.85
N ASP A 186 17.19 -26.94 40.60
CA ASP A 186 16.20 -26.84 39.52
C ASP A 186 14.83 -27.46 39.91
N PHE A 187 14.83 -28.41 40.85
CA PHE A 187 13.64 -29.10 41.35
C PHE A 187 12.78 -28.31 42.35
N ASN A 188 13.28 -27.19 42.89
CA ASN A 188 12.57 -26.38 43.89
C ASN A 188 12.04 -25.05 43.31
N ILE A 189 12.14 -24.86 42.00
CA ILE A 189 11.66 -23.64 41.34
C ILE A 189 10.21 -23.85 40.90
N TRP A 190 9.32 -23.09 41.53
CA TRP A 190 7.92 -23.00 41.14
C TRP A 190 7.74 -21.73 40.32
N SER A 191 7.22 -21.88 39.10
CA SER A 191 6.86 -20.76 38.24
C SER A 191 5.37 -20.54 38.33
N PHE A 192 4.99 -19.32 38.73
CA PHE A 192 3.62 -18.87 38.71
C PHE A 192 3.49 -17.77 37.67
N ASP A 193 2.53 -17.90 36.77
CA ASP A 193 2.17 -16.84 35.84
C ASP A 193 0.65 -16.76 35.68
N GLU A 194 0.19 -15.56 35.35
CA GLU A 194 -1.20 -15.29 35.02
C GLU A 194 -1.27 -14.85 33.57
N THR A 195 -1.91 -15.67 32.74
CA THR A 195 -2.12 -15.34 31.34
C THR A 195 -3.61 -15.11 31.06
N ASN A 196 -3.90 -14.04 30.33
CA ASN A 196 -5.23 -13.84 29.78
C ASN A 196 -5.43 -14.82 28.62
N VAL A 197 -6.48 -15.62 28.68
CA VAL A 197 -6.90 -16.46 27.56
C VAL A 197 -7.66 -15.58 26.58
N GLN A 198 -6.97 -15.09 25.55
CA GLN A 198 -7.62 -14.43 24.42
C GLN A 198 -8.21 -15.51 23.51
N LEU A 199 -9.55 -15.64 23.49
CA LEU A 199 -10.29 -16.62 22.68
C LEU A 199 -10.12 -16.44 21.16
N PHE A 200 -9.52 -15.33 20.71
CA PHE A 200 -9.34 -15.01 19.31
C PHE A 200 -7.88 -14.67 19.02
N PHE A 201 -7.06 -15.68 18.70
CA PHE A 201 -5.78 -15.47 18.07
C PHE A 201 -5.99 -15.26 16.56
N SER A 202 -5.57 -14.10 16.04
CA SER A 202 -5.25 -14.02 14.61
C SER A 202 -3.76 -14.27 14.46
N ASN A 203 -3.42 -15.51 14.07
CA ASN A 203 -2.04 -15.91 13.81
C ASN A 203 -1.43 -15.02 12.72
N SER A 204 -0.28 -14.40 13.03
CA SER A 204 0.71 -13.84 12.11
C SER A 204 0.20 -13.41 10.72
N ASN A 205 -0.71 -12.45 10.67
CA ASN A 205 -1.13 -11.87 9.39
C ASN A 205 -0.04 -10.90 8.89
N LEU A 206 0.14 -10.84 7.57
CA LEU A 206 0.97 -9.81 6.95
C LEU A 206 0.23 -8.47 7.08
N MET A 207 0.86 -7.54 7.78
CA MET A 207 0.38 -6.17 8.00
C MET A 207 1.11 -5.22 7.06
N VAL A 208 0.43 -4.16 6.66
CA VAL A 208 0.96 -3.07 5.83
C VAL A 208 1.35 -1.93 6.76
N THR A 209 2.62 -1.54 6.72
CA THR A 209 3.18 -0.44 7.51
C THR A 209 3.90 0.53 6.60
N ASP A 210 4.28 1.70 7.12
CA ASP A 210 5.23 2.56 6.41
C ASP A 210 6.54 1.83 6.14
N ALA A 211 7.16 2.14 5.00
CA ALA A 211 8.45 1.59 4.59
C ALA A 211 9.56 1.92 5.59
N LYS A 212 9.46 3.07 6.27
CA LYS A 212 10.44 3.55 7.26
C LYS A 212 10.26 2.93 8.65
N SER A 213 9.10 2.32 8.93
CA SER A 213 8.80 1.80 10.26
C SER A 213 9.68 0.59 10.61
N ARG A 214 10.39 0.69 11.73
CA ARG A 214 11.26 -0.36 12.26
C ARG A 214 10.55 -1.29 13.25
N TYR A 215 9.64 -0.71 14.03
CA TYR A 215 8.90 -1.40 15.08
C TYR A 215 7.41 -1.21 14.86
N GLN A 216 6.64 -2.19 15.30
CA GLN A 216 5.19 -2.12 15.30
C GLN A 216 4.71 -2.35 16.73
N PHE A 217 3.84 -1.47 17.18
CA PHE A 217 3.28 -1.52 18.52
C PHE A 217 1.82 -1.94 18.49
N ARG A 218 1.39 -2.72 19.49
CA ARG A 218 -0.02 -3.03 19.70
C ARG A 218 -0.61 -1.84 20.43
N CYS A 219 -1.48 -1.08 19.78
CA CYS A 219 -2.36 -0.20 20.54
C CYS A 219 -3.18 -1.08 21.49
N GLY A 220 -3.21 -0.73 22.77
CA GLY A 220 -3.92 -1.50 23.79
C GLY A 220 -5.34 -1.80 23.32
N SER A 221 -5.77 -3.05 23.39
CA SER A 221 -7.13 -3.41 23.00
C SER A 221 -8.14 -2.71 23.92
N SER A 222 -9.29 -2.32 23.36
CA SER A 222 -10.46 -1.95 24.15
C SER A 222 -10.80 -3.07 25.15
N PRO A 223 -11.37 -2.74 26.33
CA PRO A 223 -11.72 -3.74 27.33
C PRO A 223 -12.63 -4.80 26.72
N ARG A 224 -12.18 -6.05 26.73
CA ARG A 224 -12.96 -7.20 26.29
C ARG A 224 -13.12 -8.15 27.49
N PRO A 225 -14.18 -8.98 27.52
CA PRO A 225 -14.25 -10.06 28.48
C PRO A 225 -13.03 -10.95 28.30
N ASN A 226 -12.16 -10.96 29.31
CA ASN A 226 -10.97 -11.81 29.36
C ASN A 226 -11.15 -12.78 30.51
N TYR A 227 -10.83 -14.04 30.27
CA TYR A 227 -10.67 -15.03 31.34
C TYR A 227 -9.19 -15.07 31.70
N ALA A 228 -8.88 -14.89 32.97
CA ALA A 228 -7.54 -15.07 33.50
C ALA A 228 -7.33 -16.55 33.82
N LEU A 229 -6.25 -17.13 33.31
CA LEU A 229 -5.77 -18.44 33.70
C LEU A 229 -4.50 -18.25 34.51
N SER A 230 -4.56 -18.64 35.78
CA SER A 230 -3.40 -18.69 36.67
C SER A 230 -2.84 -20.11 36.66
N LEU A 231 -1.56 -20.24 36.35
CA LEU A 231 -0.87 -21.53 36.30
C LEU A 231 0.33 -21.49 37.25
N CYS A 232 0.42 -22.50 38.10
CA CYS A 232 1.59 -22.76 38.94
C CYS A 232 2.16 -24.11 38.52
N ILE A 233 3.40 -24.13 38.03
CA ILE A 233 4.08 -25.34 37.57
C ILE A 233 5.46 -25.47 38.21
N SER A 234 5.85 -26.71 38.42
CA SER A 234 7.21 -27.08 38.82
C SER A 234 7.85 -27.96 37.75
N ALA A 235 9.14 -28.26 37.88
CA ALA A 235 9.80 -29.23 37.01
C ALA A 235 9.17 -30.64 37.09
N ALA A 236 8.39 -30.95 38.14
CA ALA A 236 7.74 -32.24 38.34
C ALA A 236 6.34 -32.35 37.68
N GLY A 237 5.85 -31.28 37.05
CA GLY A 237 4.48 -31.18 36.52
C GLY A 237 3.61 -30.23 37.33
#